data_AF-Q6Y7F9-F1
#
_entry.id   AF-Q6Y7F9-F1
#
_cell.length_a   1.000
_cell.length_b   1.000
_cell.length_c   1.000
_cell.angle_alpha   90.00
_cell.angle_beta   90.00
_cell.angle_gamma   90.00
#
_symmetry.space_group_name_H-M   'P 1'
#
loop_
_entity.id
_entity.type
_entity.pdbx_description
1 polymer ?
#
loop_
_entity_poly.entity_id
_entity_poly.type
_entity_poly.pdbx_seq_one_letter_code
_entity_poly.pdbx_strand_id
1 'polypeptide(L)'
;AKELAYDVVTGQTDKLTAALAKTSGKDIVQFAKAVEISHSDIEKKVCKATSSNKYGGESNIADGSYKCGTEHSSGSGKVPGTLADFRQFVLEIGQGWPGSGKAGAGSNDNANAVADDLTKKLTPEEKTIVAGLLAKTIEGGEVVEIRAVSSTSVMVNACYDLL
;
A
#
# COMPACT_ATOMS: atom_id res chain seq x y z
N ALA A 1 0.20 8.84 15.98
CA ALA A 1 -0.18 7.86 14.95
C ALA A 1 0.49 8.25 13.63
N LYS A 2 1.78 7.92 13.49
CA LYS A 2 2.55 7.93 12.22
C LYS A 2 3.69 6.89 12.29
N GLU A 3 3.43 5.75 12.93
CA GLU A 3 4.47 4.75 13.19
C GLU A 3 4.90 4.03 11.90
N LEU A 4 3.96 3.72 11.00
CA LEU A 4 4.27 3.10 9.71
C LEU A 4 5.13 4.02 8.84
N ALA A 5 4.74 5.29 8.75
CA ALA A 5 5.48 6.29 7.97
C ALA A 5 6.90 6.49 8.52
N TYR A 6 7.04 6.57 9.84
CA TYR A 6 8.34 6.73 10.50
C TYR A 6 9.23 5.49 10.30
N ASP A 7 8.68 4.29 10.42
CA ASP A 7 9.43 3.05 10.27
C ASP A 7 9.95 2.86 8.83
N VAL A 8 9.20 3.27 7.80
CA VAL A 8 9.68 3.27 6.40
C VAL A 8 10.88 4.21 6.22
N VAL A 9 10.77 5.45 6.67
CA VAL A 9 11.82 6.47 6.48
C VAL A 9 13.09 6.09 7.25
N THR A 10 12.94 5.54 8.46
CA THR A 10 14.08 5.14 9.31
C THR A 10 14.59 3.73 9.02
N GLY A 11 13.93 2.97 8.15
CA GLY A 11 14.34 1.61 7.78
C GLY A 11 14.10 0.56 8.87
N GLN A 12 13.17 0.80 9.80
CA GLN A 12 12.83 -0.13 10.89
C GLN A 12 11.95 -1.28 10.39
N THR A 13 12.55 -2.13 9.57
CA THR A 13 11.88 -3.22 8.83
C THR A 13 11.08 -4.16 9.74
N ASP A 14 11.60 -4.53 10.91
CA ASP A 14 10.91 -5.44 11.83
C ASP A 14 9.64 -4.81 12.44
N LYS A 15 9.72 -3.51 12.81
CA LYS A 15 8.57 -2.78 13.34
C LYS A 15 7.53 -2.51 12.26
N LEU A 16 7.99 -2.11 11.08
CA LEU A 16 7.13 -1.96 9.90
C LEU A 16 6.41 -3.26 9.57
N THR A 17 7.12 -4.40 9.57
CA THR A 17 6.53 -5.73 9.34
C THR A 17 5.46 -6.05 10.37
N ALA A 18 5.75 -5.83 11.65
CA ALA A 18 4.80 -6.09 12.73
C ALA A 18 3.53 -5.23 12.64
N ALA A 19 3.67 -3.98 12.20
CA ALA A 19 2.55 -3.06 12.01
C ALA A 19 1.75 -3.36 10.71
N LEU A 20 2.43 -3.64 9.60
CA LEU A 20 1.80 -4.07 8.35
C LEU A 20 1.04 -5.40 8.52
N ALA A 21 1.58 -6.34 9.30
CA ALA A 21 0.91 -7.62 9.57
C ALA A 21 -0.41 -7.46 10.33
N LYS A 22 -0.61 -6.34 11.04
CA LYS A 22 -1.87 -5.98 11.72
C LYS A 22 -2.80 -5.13 10.85
N THR A 23 -2.31 -4.64 9.72
CA THR A 23 -3.09 -3.84 8.77
C THR A 23 -4.03 -4.76 8.00
N SER A 24 -5.28 -4.34 7.82
CA SER A 24 -6.27 -5.17 7.12
C SER A 24 -5.92 -5.33 5.63
N GLY A 25 -6.37 -6.45 5.03
CA GLY A 25 -6.26 -6.67 3.58
C GLY A 25 -6.85 -5.52 2.75
N LYS A 26 -7.94 -4.92 3.24
CA LYS A 26 -8.58 -3.78 2.58
C LYS A 26 -7.69 -2.54 2.58
N ASP A 27 -7.04 -2.23 3.70
CA ASP A 27 -6.24 -1.02 3.83
C ASP A 27 -4.93 -1.14 3.03
N ILE A 28 -4.34 -2.34 2.98
CA ILE A 28 -3.17 -2.59 2.12
C ILE A 28 -3.52 -2.49 0.63
N VAL A 29 -4.74 -2.91 0.22
CA VAL A 29 -5.24 -2.70 -1.15
C VAL A 29 -5.32 -1.20 -1.47
N GLN A 30 -5.88 -0.39 -0.55
CA GLN A 30 -5.96 1.06 -0.75
C GLN A 30 -4.58 1.71 -0.83
N PHE A 31 -3.64 1.29 0.02
CA PHE A 31 -2.26 1.74 -0.04
C PHE A 31 -1.63 1.40 -1.40
N ALA A 32 -1.67 0.14 -1.83
CA ALA A 32 -1.10 -0.29 -3.11
C ALA A 32 -1.72 0.45 -4.30
N LYS A 33 -3.03 0.72 -4.26
CA LYS A 33 -3.72 1.54 -5.27
C LYS A 33 -3.23 2.99 -5.26
N ALA A 34 -3.02 3.57 -4.09
CA ALA A 34 -2.51 4.94 -3.98
C ALA A 34 -1.07 5.08 -4.51
N VAL A 35 -0.21 4.08 -4.28
CA VAL A 35 1.16 4.02 -4.83
C VAL A 35 1.12 3.93 -6.35
N GLU A 36 0.30 3.03 -6.92
CA GLU A 36 0.15 2.89 -8.38
C GLU A 36 -0.28 4.21 -9.05
N ILE A 37 -1.32 4.85 -8.51
CA ILE A 37 -1.86 6.09 -9.09
C ILE A 37 -0.86 7.24 -8.99
N SER A 38 -0.14 7.35 -7.86
CA SER A 38 0.68 8.52 -7.59
C SER A 38 2.10 8.38 -8.15
N HIS A 39 2.68 7.18 -8.12
CA HIS A 39 4.09 6.94 -8.42
C HIS A 39 4.32 5.54 -9.01
N SER A 40 4.00 5.38 -10.31
CA SER A 40 4.16 4.10 -11.02
C SER A 40 5.58 3.53 -10.98
N ASP A 41 6.60 4.38 -10.85
CA ASP A 41 7.99 3.89 -10.82
C ASP A 41 8.39 3.31 -9.47
N ILE A 42 7.72 3.72 -8.38
CA ILE A 42 7.85 3.11 -7.05
C ILE A 42 7.08 1.79 -7.01
N GLU A 43 5.86 1.78 -7.54
CA GLU A 43 4.99 0.61 -7.63
C GLU A 43 5.72 -0.58 -8.29
N LYS A 44 6.44 -0.34 -9.39
CA LYS A 44 7.23 -1.37 -10.11
C LYS A 44 8.42 -1.92 -9.34
N LYS A 45 8.83 -1.31 -8.22
CA LYS A 45 9.94 -1.78 -7.37
C LYS A 45 9.48 -2.67 -6.23
N VAL A 46 8.23 -2.51 -5.80
CA VAL A 46 7.64 -3.22 -4.66
C VAL A 46 6.91 -4.46 -5.16
N CYS A 47 7.07 -5.59 -4.46
CA CYS A 47 6.60 -6.90 -4.92
C CYS A 47 7.04 -7.19 -6.36
N LYS A 48 8.20 -6.67 -6.78
CA LYS A 48 8.71 -6.93 -8.12
C LYS A 48 9.17 -8.37 -8.22
N ALA A 49 8.56 -9.13 -9.12
CA ALA A 49 8.97 -10.49 -9.45
C ALA A 49 9.92 -10.50 -10.67
N THR A 50 10.65 -11.61 -10.84
CA THR A 50 11.75 -11.71 -11.82
C THR A 50 11.62 -12.89 -12.79
N SER A 51 10.46 -13.55 -12.83
CA SER A 51 10.26 -14.78 -13.60
C SER A 51 9.24 -14.60 -14.72
N SER A 52 9.04 -15.64 -15.54
CA SER A 52 8.00 -15.66 -16.58
C SER A 52 6.61 -16.05 -16.06
N ASN A 53 6.49 -16.26 -14.75
CA ASN A 53 5.31 -16.75 -14.07
C ASN A 53 4.40 -15.57 -13.65
N LYS A 54 3.25 -15.82 -13.02
CA LYS A 54 2.29 -14.77 -12.65
C LYS A 54 1.81 -14.86 -11.21
N TYR A 55 1.22 -13.78 -10.69
CA TYR A 55 0.49 -13.80 -9.41
C TYR A 55 -0.90 -14.46 -9.53
N GLY A 56 -1.37 -14.99 -8.41
CA GLY A 56 -2.70 -15.58 -8.29
C GLY A 56 -2.79 -16.96 -8.94
N GLY A 57 -4.00 -17.42 -9.25
CA GLY A 57 -4.26 -18.71 -9.92
C GLY A 57 -5.15 -19.64 -9.10
N GLU A 58 -5.84 -20.57 -9.78
CA GLU A 58 -6.79 -21.52 -9.15
C GLU A 58 -6.09 -22.71 -8.44
N SER A 59 -4.76 -22.76 -8.47
CA SER A 59 -3.98 -23.88 -7.94
C SER A 59 -3.54 -23.57 -6.52
N ASN A 60 -3.99 -24.37 -5.56
CA ASN A 60 -3.52 -24.47 -4.17
C ASN A 60 -2.58 -23.34 -3.65
N ILE A 61 -3.07 -22.58 -2.67
CA ILE A 61 -2.32 -21.60 -1.85
C ILE A 61 -0.92 -22.09 -1.40
N ALA A 62 -0.72 -23.41 -1.32
CA ALA A 62 0.52 -24.07 -0.95
C ALA A 62 1.73 -23.85 -1.91
N ASP A 63 1.53 -23.39 -3.16
CA ASP A 63 2.62 -23.23 -4.14
C ASP A 63 3.37 -21.88 -4.04
N GLY A 64 2.81 -20.89 -3.34
CA GLY A 64 3.39 -19.56 -3.18
C GLY A 64 3.00 -18.56 -4.28
N SER A 65 2.03 -18.87 -5.14
CA SER A 65 1.42 -17.97 -6.15
C SER A 65 0.87 -16.66 -5.57
N TYR A 66 0.58 -16.64 -4.27
CA TYR A 66 0.12 -15.47 -3.52
C TYR A 66 1.23 -14.75 -2.77
N LYS A 67 2.51 -15.04 -3.02
CA LYS A 67 3.62 -14.42 -2.28
C LYS A 67 4.18 -13.19 -3.00
N CYS A 68 4.17 -12.02 -2.36
CA CYS A 68 4.80 -10.79 -2.85
C CYS A 68 6.27 -11.02 -3.27
N GLY A 69 6.62 -10.60 -4.49
CA GLY A 69 7.92 -10.79 -5.12
C GLY A 69 8.16 -12.19 -5.69
N THR A 70 7.19 -13.11 -5.62
CA THR A 70 7.30 -14.48 -6.14
C THR A 70 6.10 -14.84 -7.00
N GLU A 71 6.35 -15.22 -8.24
CA GLU A 71 5.31 -15.64 -9.18
C GLU A 71 5.29 -17.15 -9.38
N HIS A 72 4.13 -17.69 -9.79
CA HIS A 72 3.98 -19.11 -10.12
C HIS A 72 3.36 -19.36 -11.50
N SER A 73 3.67 -20.51 -12.11
CA SER A 73 3.31 -20.83 -13.50
C SER A 73 1.79 -20.97 -13.69
N SER A 74 1.05 -21.21 -12.60
CA SER A 74 -0.40 -21.31 -12.55
C SER A 74 -1.13 -19.97 -12.43
N GLY A 75 -0.40 -18.84 -12.39
CA GLY A 75 -1.01 -17.55 -12.11
C GLY A 75 -1.71 -16.86 -13.27
N SER A 76 -2.55 -15.89 -12.91
CA SER A 76 -3.44 -15.17 -13.83
C SER A 76 -2.99 -13.73 -14.13
N GLY A 77 -2.02 -13.21 -13.38
CA GLY A 77 -1.52 -11.83 -13.49
C GLY A 77 -0.63 -11.50 -14.70
N LYS A 78 0.05 -10.34 -14.64
CA LYS A 78 1.04 -9.90 -15.64
C LYS A 78 2.46 -10.30 -15.25
N VAL A 79 3.37 -10.20 -16.23
CA VAL A 79 4.78 -10.60 -16.15
C VAL A 79 5.68 -9.48 -16.70
N PRO A 80 6.73 -9.05 -15.99
CA PRO A 80 6.99 -9.36 -14.58
C PRO A 80 5.95 -8.66 -13.70
N GLY A 81 5.55 -9.34 -12.63
CA GLY A 81 4.55 -8.88 -11.68
C GLY A 81 5.10 -7.79 -10.77
N THR A 82 4.23 -6.86 -10.44
CA THR A 82 4.52 -5.69 -9.60
C THR A 82 3.54 -5.60 -8.41
N LEU A 83 3.60 -4.53 -7.62
CA LEU A 83 2.68 -4.29 -6.52
C LEU A 83 1.22 -4.17 -6.98
N ALA A 84 0.97 -3.59 -8.15
CA ALA A 84 -0.35 -3.48 -8.76
C ALA A 84 -0.90 -4.85 -9.17
N ASP A 85 -0.06 -5.72 -9.73
CA ASP A 85 -0.46 -7.09 -10.05
C ASP A 85 -0.71 -7.90 -8.76
N PHE A 86 0.17 -7.77 -7.77
CA PHE A 86 -0.04 -8.40 -6.46
C PHE A 86 -1.37 -7.93 -5.83
N ARG A 87 -1.66 -6.63 -5.89
CA ARG A 87 -2.95 -6.10 -5.44
C ARG A 87 -4.13 -6.69 -6.19
N GLN A 88 -4.10 -6.65 -7.52
CA GLN A 88 -5.23 -7.04 -8.36
C GLN A 88 -5.52 -8.55 -8.31
N PHE A 89 -4.47 -9.37 -8.37
CA PHE A 89 -4.61 -10.83 -8.53
C PHE A 89 -4.51 -11.61 -7.22
N VAL A 90 -4.16 -10.96 -6.10
CA VAL A 90 -4.04 -11.59 -4.78
C VAL A 90 -4.89 -10.86 -3.73
N LEU A 91 -4.62 -9.57 -3.51
CA LEU A 91 -5.23 -8.85 -2.40
C LEU A 91 -6.71 -8.53 -2.62
N GLU A 92 -7.10 -8.11 -3.84
CA GLU A 92 -8.50 -7.76 -4.17
C GLU A 92 -9.44 -8.97 -4.19
N ILE A 93 -8.91 -10.18 -4.39
CA ILE A 93 -9.67 -11.44 -4.26
C ILE A 93 -9.69 -11.98 -2.82
N GLY A 94 -9.14 -11.23 -1.86
CA GLY A 94 -9.17 -11.55 -0.43
C GLY A 94 -8.17 -12.63 0.01
N GLN A 95 -7.10 -12.85 -0.76
CA GLN A 95 -6.08 -13.86 -0.47
C GLN A 95 -4.72 -13.20 -0.16
N GLY A 96 -3.80 -13.98 0.41
CA GLY A 96 -2.39 -13.61 0.51
C GLY A 96 -2.06 -12.45 1.45
N TRP A 97 -2.91 -12.10 2.43
CA TRP A 97 -2.58 -11.07 3.41
C TRP A 97 -2.99 -11.45 4.84
N PRO A 98 -2.12 -11.22 5.85
CA PRO A 98 -0.74 -10.71 5.78
C PRO A 98 0.29 -11.76 5.33
N GLY A 99 -0.13 -12.99 5.07
CA GLY A 99 0.73 -14.08 4.63
C GLY A 99 0.20 -14.79 3.39
N SER A 100 1.10 -15.43 2.67
CA SER A 100 0.83 -16.13 1.41
C SER A 100 0.07 -17.43 1.59
N GLY A 101 0.03 -17.98 2.81
CA GLY A 101 -0.55 -19.29 3.11
C GLY A 101 0.28 -20.48 2.60
N LYS A 102 1.49 -20.22 2.09
CA LYS A 102 2.42 -21.27 1.63
C LYS A 102 2.82 -22.18 2.79
N ALA A 103 2.84 -23.49 2.54
CA ALA A 103 3.29 -24.47 3.52
C ALA A 103 4.74 -24.18 3.97
N GLY A 104 4.95 -24.09 5.28
CA GLY A 104 6.25 -23.78 5.87
C GLY A 104 6.68 -22.31 5.80
N ALA A 105 5.84 -21.41 5.26
CA ALA A 105 6.08 -19.98 5.33
C ALA A 105 5.54 -19.37 6.65
N GLY A 106 6.09 -18.24 7.04
CA GLY A 106 5.57 -17.45 8.15
C GLY A 106 4.17 -16.92 7.84
N SER A 107 3.33 -16.77 8.87
CA SER A 107 1.96 -16.27 8.74
C SER A 107 1.86 -14.82 8.25
N ASN A 108 2.98 -14.10 8.23
CA ASN A 108 3.12 -12.70 7.81
C ASN A 108 4.20 -12.51 6.73
N ASP A 109 4.54 -13.56 5.97
CA ASP A 109 5.63 -13.53 4.99
C ASP A 109 5.42 -12.48 3.89
N ASN A 110 4.17 -12.15 3.53
CA ASN A 110 3.87 -11.06 2.60
C ASN A 110 4.02 -9.68 3.23
N ALA A 111 3.60 -9.49 4.49
CA ALA A 111 3.87 -8.26 5.21
C ALA A 111 5.38 -8.00 5.35
N ASN A 112 6.17 -9.07 5.59
CA ASN A 112 7.62 -9.00 5.61
C ASN A 112 8.19 -8.61 4.25
N ALA A 113 7.77 -9.29 3.17
CA ALA A 113 8.24 -8.99 1.82
C ALA A 113 7.94 -7.53 1.39
N VAL A 114 6.73 -7.04 1.70
CA VAL A 114 6.36 -5.63 1.45
C VAL A 114 7.24 -4.70 2.28
N ALA A 115 7.41 -4.94 3.58
CA ALA A 115 8.25 -4.11 4.45
C ALA A 115 9.70 -4.04 3.94
N ASP A 116 10.27 -5.18 3.58
CA ASP A 116 11.62 -5.29 3.01
C ASP A 116 11.77 -4.46 1.75
N ASP A 117 10.79 -4.53 0.84
CA ASP A 117 10.82 -3.76 -0.39
C ASP A 117 10.74 -2.25 -0.12
N LEU A 118 9.85 -1.84 0.79
CA LEU A 118 9.70 -0.42 1.17
C LEU A 118 10.95 0.15 1.85
N THR A 119 11.67 -0.65 2.65
CA THR A 119 12.83 -0.17 3.42
C THR A 119 14.17 -0.39 2.71
N LYS A 120 14.28 -1.36 1.80
CA LYS A 120 15.57 -1.74 1.18
C LYS A 120 15.66 -1.43 -0.31
N LYS A 121 14.55 -1.44 -1.06
CA LYS A 121 14.57 -1.24 -2.52
C LYS A 121 14.31 0.20 -2.96
N LEU A 122 13.82 1.04 -2.07
CA LEU A 122 13.47 2.44 -2.34
C LEU A 122 14.60 3.39 -1.95
N THR A 123 14.77 4.47 -2.71
CA THR A 123 15.66 5.58 -2.30
C THR A 123 15.07 6.36 -1.11
N PRO A 124 15.85 7.21 -0.41
CA PRO A 124 15.34 8.03 0.68
C PRO A 124 14.14 8.92 0.29
N GLU A 125 14.13 9.46 -0.93
CA GLU A 125 13.05 10.28 -1.47
C GLU A 125 11.79 9.43 -1.70
N GLU A 126 11.95 8.25 -2.30
CA GLU A 126 10.86 7.31 -2.54
C GLU A 126 10.25 6.79 -1.23
N LYS A 127 11.08 6.53 -0.21
CA LYS A 127 10.63 6.19 1.14
C LYS A 127 9.76 7.29 1.74
N THR A 128 10.17 8.55 1.59
CA THR A 128 9.41 9.70 2.10
C THR A 128 8.03 9.79 1.44
N ILE A 129 7.97 9.56 0.12
CA ILE A 129 6.72 9.50 -0.64
C ILE A 129 5.82 8.37 -0.13
N VAL A 130 6.34 7.16 -0.03
CA VAL A 130 5.57 6.00 0.45
C VAL A 130 5.10 6.19 1.88
N ALA A 131 5.95 6.73 2.76
CA ALA A 131 5.58 7.04 4.13
C ALA A 131 4.40 8.03 4.19
N GLY A 132 4.39 9.04 3.33
CA GLY A 132 3.25 9.96 3.18
C GLY A 132 1.97 9.24 2.72
N LEU A 133 2.08 8.30 1.78
CA LEU A 133 0.96 7.50 1.32
C LEU A 133 0.42 6.57 2.41
N LEU A 134 1.29 5.86 3.14
CA LEU A 134 0.91 5.01 4.28
C LEU A 134 0.16 5.80 5.35
N ALA A 135 0.68 6.98 5.70
CA ALA A 135 0.04 7.86 6.67
C ALA A 135 -1.37 8.28 6.21
N LYS A 136 -1.52 8.57 4.91
CA LYS A 136 -2.81 8.98 4.33
C LYS A 136 -3.81 7.82 4.23
N THR A 137 -3.37 6.63 3.86
CA THR A 137 -4.28 5.51 3.53
C THR A 137 -4.56 4.58 4.70
N ILE A 138 -3.60 4.38 5.62
CA ILE A 138 -3.70 3.39 6.70
C ILE A 138 -3.80 4.07 8.06
N GLU A 139 -2.97 5.08 8.32
CA GLU A 139 -2.91 5.70 9.66
C GLU A 139 -3.99 6.77 9.89
N GLY A 140 -4.84 7.02 8.89
CA GLY A 140 -5.92 7.99 8.99
C GLY A 140 -5.41 9.43 8.99
N GLY A 141 -4.62 9.79 7.98
CA GLY A 141 -4.36 11.20 7.64
C GLY A 141 -5.67 11.88 7.27
N GLU A 142 -6.34 12.44 8.27
CA GLU A 142 -7.58 13.21 8.21
C GLU A 142 -7.71 13.99 6.89
N VAL A 143 -8.55 13.51 5.98
CA VAL A 143 -9.35 14.43 5.18
C VAL A 143 -10.35 14.97 6.18
N VAL A 144 -10.15 16.20 6.62
CA VAL A 144 -11.21 16.96 7.26
C VAL A 144 -12.33 16.98 6.23
N GLU A 145 -13.33 16.12 6.42
CA GLU A 145 -14.62 16.26 5.77
C GLU A 145 -15.17 17.56 6.34
N ILE A 146 -14.83 18.71 5.73
CA ILE A 146 -15.49 19.98 6.05
C ILE A 146 -16.93 19.80 5.59
N ARG A 147 -17.75 19.20 6.45
CA ARG A 147 -19.20 19.24 6.32
C ARG A 147 -19.59 20.70 6.53
N ALA A 148 -19.87 21.34 5.41
CA ALA A 148 -20.51 22.64 5.25
C ALA A 148 -19.77 23.84 5.86
N VAL A 149 -19.00 24.52 5.00
CA VAL A 149 -18.95 25.99 5.06
C VAL A 149 -20.34 26.49 4.68
N SER A 150 -21.25 26.62 5.65
CA SER A 150 -22.44 27.44 5.47
C SER A 150 -21.98 28.88 5.62
N SER A 151 -21.74 29.52 4.47
CA SER A 151 -21.57 30.96 4.36
C SER A 151 -22.86 31.65 4.77
N THR A 152 -23.13 31.78 6.07
CA THR A 152 -23.97 32.90 6.52
C THR A 152 -23.12 34.13 6.31
N SER A 153 -23.32 34.74 5.15
CA SER A 153 -22.77 36.02 4.73
C SER A 153 -22.66 36.98 5.92
N VAL A 154 -21.45 37.41 6.25
CA VAL A 154 -21.25 38.61 7.06
C VAL A 154 -21.81 39.76 6.22
N MET A 155 -22.99 40.27 6.59
CA MET A 155 -23.47 41.54 6.05
C MET A 155 -22.55 42.64 6.62
N VAL A 156 -21.51 42.95 5.86
CA VAL A 156 -20.73 44.17 6.05
C VAL A 156 -21.62 45.34 5.66
N ASN A 157 -22.23 46.01 6.64
CA ASN A 157 -22.76 47.36 6.47
C ASN A 157 -21.58 48.34 6.50
N ALA A 158 -20.77 48.31 5.44
CA ALA A 158 -19.78 49.33 5.17
C ALA A 158 -20.52 50.52 4.53
N CYS A 159 -20.78 51.54 5.34
CA CYS A 159 -21.17 52.86 4.89
C CYS A 159 -20.23 53.38 3.80
N TYR A 160 -20.77 53.89 2.70
CA TYR A 160 -20.17 54.90 1.80
C TYR A 160 -21.35 55.66 1.16
N ASP A 161 -21.75 56.85 1.62
CA ASP A 161 -21.15 58.21 1.50
C ASP A 161 -21.45 58.86 0.14
N LEU A 162 -22.43 59.78 0.08
CA LEU A 162 -22.45 61.02 -0.75
C LEU A 162 -23.82 61.74 -0.71
N LEU A 163 -23.75 63.06 -0.46
CA LEU A 163 -24.76 64.15 -0.53
C LEU A 163 -25.59 64.46 0.73
#